data_AF-A0A1B8HQD6-F1
#
_entry.id   AF-A0A1B8HQD6-F1
#
_cell.length_a   1.000
_cell.length_b   1.000
_cell.length_c   1.000
_cell.angle_alpha   90.00
_cell.angle_beta   90.00
_cell.angle_gamma   90.00
#
_symmetry.space_group_name_H-M   'P 1'
#
loop_
_entity.id
_entity.type
_entity.pdbx_description
1 polymer ?
#
loop_
_entity_poly.entity_id
_entity_poly.type
_entity_poly.pdbx_seq_one_letter_code
_entity_poly.pdbx_strand_id
1 'polypeptide(L)'
;MANKFEAIEKASKGEITIEMRPVYIINGAPCARLTERAALNKLACILTEREFRRTGVPTNEPDNLVTLEDGTEAKRRGKPTFPFMNLKEDVLSSLLEKLKAEKEIAKLEKEYQSANAKSQSLLKELITAQNK
;
A
#
# COMPACT_ATOMS: atom_id res chain seq x y z
N MET A 1 -10.89 12.61 23.19
CA MET A 1 -9.43 12.82 23.15
C MET A 1 -9.18 14.14 22.45
N ALA A 2 -8.53 15.11 23.09
CA ALA A 2 -8.18 16.38 22.45
C ALA A 2 -7.26 16.12 21.25
N ASN A 3 -7.50 16.78 20.13
CA ASN A 3 -6.78 16.55 18.88
C ASN A 3 -5.31 16.95 19.11
N LYS A 4 -4.41 15.97 19.24
CA LYS A 4 -2.99 16.14 19.65
C LYS A 4 -2.20 17.08 18.72
N PHE A 5 -2.78 17.41 17.57
CA PHE A 5 -2.19 18.18 16.49
C PHE A 5 -2.77 19.59 16.33
N GLU A 6 -3.79 19.94 17.12
CA GLU A 6 -4.48 21.23 17.08
C GLU A 6 -3.52 22.41 17.33
N ALA A 7 -2.43 22.17 18.07
CA ALA A 7 -1.39 23.16 18.30
C ALA A 7 -0.66 23.58 17.01
N ILE A 8 -0.41 22.66 16.08
CA ILE A 8 0.28 22.95 14.82
C ILE A 8 -0.67 23.69 13.88
N GLU A 9 -1.93 23.25 13.78
CA GLU A 9 -2.93 23.92 12.96
C GLU A 9 -3.16 25.36 13.43
N LYS A 10 -3.26 25.57 14.76
CA LYS A 10 -3.36 26.91 15.36
C LYS A 10 -2.10 27.76 15.14
N ALA A 11 -0.91 27.20 15.33
CA ALA A 11 0.35 27.91 15.09
C ALA A 11 0.53 28.33 13.63
N SER A 12 0.07 27.50 12.70
CA SER A 12 0.07 27.77 11.26
C SER A 12 -1.07 28.66 10.78
N LYS A 13 -1.96 29.12 11.68
CA LYS A 13 -3.15 29.93 11.35
C LYS A 13 -4.04 29.30 10.28
N GLY A 14 -4.10 27.97 10.23
CA GLY A 14 -4.90 27.21 9.27
C GLY A 14 -4.22 27.00 7.90
N GLU A 15 -2.95 27.36 7.73
CA GLU A 15 -2.18 27.02 6.53
C GLU A 15 -1.81 25.52 6.47
N ILE A 16 -1.73 24.86 7.63
CA ILE A 16 -1.48 23.42 7.73
C ILE A 16 -2.74 22.74 8.26
N THR A 17 -3.27 21.79 7.49
CA THR A 17 -4.35 20.87 7.90
C THR A 17 -3.76 19.49 8.13
N ILE A 18 -4.04 18.89 9.29
CA ILE A 18 -3.48 17.60 9.68
C ILE A 18 -4.52 16.50 9.50
N GLU A 19 -4.28 15.63 8.53
CA GLU A 19 -5.09 14.43 8.31
C GLU A 19 -4.39 13.17 8.81
N MET A 20 -5.05 12.44 9.70
CA MET A 20 -4.57 11.15 10.19
C MET A 20 -4.78 10.08 9.13
N ARG A 21 -3.69 9.58 8.54
CA ARG A 21 -3.71 8.51 7.54
C ARG A 21 -2.79 7.36 7.96
N PRO A 22 -3.13 6.10 7.61
CA PRO A 22 -2.22 4.98 7.84
C PRO A 22 -0.94 5.15 7.02
N VAL A 23 0.20 4.89 7.65
CA VAL A 23 1.51 4.87 7.00
C VAL A 23 1.93 3.41 6.80
N TYR A 24 2.30 3.08 5.58
CA TYR A 24 2.67 1.72 5.20
C TYR A 24 4.20 1.59 5.17
N ILE A 25 4.71 0.58 5.86
CA ILE A 25 6.14 0.26 5.95
C ILE A 25 6.37 -1.07 5.25
N ILE A 26 7.38 -1.11 4.38
CA ILE A 26 7.74 -2.33 3.64
C ILE A 26 8.98 -2.93 4.31
N ASN A 27 8.86 -4.16 4.79
CA ASN A 27 9.97 -4.88 5.41
C ASN A 27 11.13 -5.06 4.41
N GLY A 28 12.34 -4.65 4.82
CA GLY A 28 13.54 -4.76 4.00
C GLY A 28 13.72 -3.66 2.95
N ALA A 29 12.88 -2.62 2.95
CA ALA A 29 13.11 -1.39 2.19
C ALA A 29 13.53 -0.24 3.14
N PRO A 30 14.43 0.67 2.72
CA PRO A 30 14.74 1.86 3.52
C PRO A 30 13.45 2.64 3.80
N CYS A 31 13.31 3.10 5.05
CA CYS A 31 12.08 3.69 5.59
C CYS A 31 11.50 4.76 4.67
N ALA A 32 10.43 4.39 3.96
CA ALA A 32 9.60 5.34 3.23
C ALA A 32 8.24 5.38 3.93
N ARG A 33 7.80 6.57 4.32
CA ARG A 33 6.42 6.79 4.75
C ARG A 33 5.56 6.79 3.49
N LEU A 34 4.88 5.69 3.22
CA LEU A 34 4.14 5.49 1.97
C LEU A 34 2.64 5.48 2.20
N THR A 35 1.89 5.89 1.18
CA THR A 35 0.45 5.62 1.03
C THR A 35 0.23 4.16 0.59
N GLU A 36 -0.99 3.64 0.70
CA GLU A 36 -1.33 2.24 0.35
C GLU A 36 -0.85 1.89 -1.07
N ARG A 37 -1.23 2.71 -2.06
CA ARG A 37 -0.86 2.52 -3.46
C ARG A 37 0.65 2.63 -3.69
N ALA A 38 1.30 3.60 -3.05
CA ALA A 38 2.74 3.76 -3.18
C ALA A 38 3.50 2.58 -2.55
N ALA A 39 2.99 2.02 -1.46
CA ALA A 39 3.55 0.85 -0.80
C ALA A 39 3.42 -0.40 -1.68
N LEU A 40 2.25 -0.65 -2.28
CA LEU A 40 2.07 -1.76 -3.21
C LEU A 40 2.95 -1.65 -4.46
N ASN A 41 3.04 -0.45 -5.05
CA ASN A 41 3.91 -0.22 -6.21
C ASN A 41 5.39 -0.44 -5.86
N LYS A 42 5.83 0.00 -4.67
CA LYS A 42 7.20 -0.23 -4.20
C LYS A 42 7.45 -1.70 -3.89
N LEU A 43 6.48 -2.41 -3.32
CA LEU A 43 6.55 -3.85 -3.10
C LEU A 43 6.65 -4.60 -4.43
N ALA A 44 5.84 -4.24 -5.43
CA ALA A 44 5.90 -4.83 -6.77
C ALA A 44 7.31 -4.69 -7.37
N CYS A 45 7.90 -3.49 -7.33
CA CYS A 45 9.30 -3.29 -7.75
C CYS A 45 10.27 -4.25 -7.05
N ILE A 46 10.19 -4.38 -5.72
CA ILE A 46 11.09 -5.23 -4.94
C ILE A 46 10.93 -6.72 -5.31
N LEU A 47 9.70 -7.17 -5.51
CA LEU A 47 9.42 -8.56 -5.90
C LEU A 47 9.97 -8.84 -7.31
N THR A 48 9.72 -7.97 -8.26
CA THR A 48 10.25 -8.08 -9.64
C THR A 48 11.78 -8.03 -9.65
N GLU A 49 12.41 -7.13 -8.90
CA GLU A 49 13.87 -7.05 -8.78
C GLU A 49 14.46 -8.36 -8.23
N ARG A 50 13.79 -9.02 -7.27
CA ARG A 50 14.23 -10.31 -6.73
C ARG A 50 14.16 -11.42 -7.78
N GLU A 51 13.13 -11.44 -8.62
CA GLU A 51 12.99 -12.43 -9.69
C GLU A 51 14.07 -12.27 -10.75
N PHE A 52 14.31 -11.04 -11.22
CA PHE A 52 15.37 -10.72 -12.18
C PHE A 52 16.76 -11.01 -11.62
N ARG A 53 17.00 -10.71 -10.34
CA ARG A 53 18.25 -11.05 -9.66
C ARG A 53 18.46 -12.56 -9.61
N ARG A 54 17.40 -13.35 -9.39
CA ARG A 54 17.47 -14.83 -9.38
C ARG A 54 17.84 -15.39 -10.76
N THR A 55 17.37 -14.77 -11.84
CA THR A 55 17.65 -15.22 -13.21
C THR A 55 18.93 -14.61 -13.80
N GLY A 56 19.60 -13.71 -13.07
CA GLY A 56 20.80 -13.01 -13.54
C GLY A 56 20.54 -11.98 -14.64
N VAL A 57 19.27 -11.62 -14.87
CA VAL A 57 18.88 -10.68 -15.93
C VAL A 57 18.96 -9.25 -15.37
N PRO A 58 19.60 -8.30 -16.09
CA PRO A 58 19.65 -6.91 -15.64
C PRO A 58 18.25 -6.26 -15.65
N THR A 59 17.93 -5.52 -14.58
CA THR A 59 16.67 -4.79 -14.45
C THR A 59 16.66 -3.46 -15.21
N ASN A 60 17.85 -2.93 -15.50
CA ASN A 60 18.05 -1.64 -16.13
C ASN A 60 18.95 -1.77 -17.36
N GLU A 61 18.76 -0.87 -18.32
CA GLU A 61 19.74 -0.59 -19.36
C GLU A 61 21.08 -0.17 -18.73
N PRO A 62 22.20 -0.31 -19.45
CA PRO A 62 23.49 0.18 -18.97
C PRO A 62 23.45 1.69 -18.69
N ASP A 63 24.24 2.11 -17.71
CA ASP A 63 24.41 3.52 -17.39
C ASP A 63 25.14 4.24 -18.52
N ASN A 64 24.73 5.47 -18.83
CA ASN A 64 25.31 6.29 -19.90
C ASN A 64 25.96 7.55 -19.33
N LEU A 65 27.09 7.97 -19.91
CA LEU A 65 27.68 9.28 -19.63
C LEU A 65 26.95 10.33 -20.48
N VAL A 66 26.57 11.44 -19.84
CA VAL A 66 25.91 12.56 -20.50
C VAL A 66 26.68 13.82 -20.14
N THR A 67 27.05 14.59 -21.15
CA THR A 67 27.65 15.91 -20.97
C THR A 67 26.56 16.90 -20.58
N LEU A 68 26.73 17.57 -19.44
CA LEU A 68 25.86 18.63 -18.97
C LEU A 68 26.14 19.94 -19.74
N GLU A 69 25.27 20.93 -19.60
CA GLU A 69 25.37 22.23 -20.28
C GLU A 69 26.66 23.00 -19.92
N ASP A 70 27.25 22.70 -18.76
CA ASP A 70 28.51 23.27 -18.27
C ASP A 70 29.76 22.53 -18.78
N GLY A 71 29.58 21.53 -19.66
CA GLY A 71 30.66 20.72 -20.21
C GLY A 71 31.16 19.60 -19.29
N THR A 72 30.58 19.44 -18.09
CA THR A 72 30.95 18.36 -17.17
C THR A 72 30.27 17.04 -17.54
N GLU A 73 30.95 15.91 -17.35
CA GLU A 73 30.36 14.59 -17.59
C GLU A 73 29.62 14.09 -16.34
N ALA A 74 28.34 13.75 -16.51
CA ALA A 74 27.51 13.15 -15.48
C ALA A 74 27.09 11.73 -15.85
N LYS A 75 27.14 10.83 -14.86
CA LYS A 75 26.66 9.45 -15.03
C LYS A 75 25.14 9.41 -14.89
N ARG A 76 24.44 9.12 -15.99
CA ARG A 76 23.00 8.91 -16.03
C ARG A 76 22.68 7.43 -15.84
N ARG A 77 21.88 7.12 -14.83
CA ARG A 77 21.39 5.75 -14.62
C ARG A 77 20.56 5.28 -15.80
N GLY A 78 20.79 4.05 -16.24
CA GLY A 78 20.00 3.43 -17.29
C GLY A 78 18.54 3.25 -16.88
N LYS A 79 17.63 3.34 -17.85
CA LYS A 79 16.19 3.20 -17.60
C LYS A 79 15.86 1.74 -17.25
N PRO A 80 14.77 1.49 -16.49
CA PRO A 80 14.27 0.13 -16.33
C PRO A 80 13.97 -0.50 -17.69
N THR A 81 14.32 -1.77 -17.86
CA THR A 81 14.09 -2.48 -19.13
C THR A 81 12.59 -2.72 -19.34
N PHE A 82 12.16 -2.82 -20.60
CA PHE A 82 10.75 -3.12 -20.93
C PHE A 82 10.24 -4.42 -20.28
N PRO A 83 11.00 -5.55 -20.29
CA PRO A 83 10.59 -6.76 -19.58
C PRO A 83 10.41 -6.56 -18.08
N PHE A 84 11.27 -5.75 -17.45
CA PHE A 84 11.16 -5.44 -16.02
C PHE A 84 9.88 -4.64 -15.72
N MET A 85 9.60 -3.62 -16.53
CA MET A 85 8.42 -2.79 -16.36
C MET A 85 7.12 -3.58 -16.51
N ASN A 86 7.03 -4.45 -17.54
CA ASN A 86 5.86 -5.28 -17.74
C ASN A 86 5.63 -6.24 -16.58
N LEU A 87 6.67 -6.98 -16.16
CA LEU A 87 6.53 -7.92 -15.05
C LEU A 87 6.16 -7.21 -13.75
N LYS A 88 6.71 -6.01 -13.52
CA LYS A 88 6.35 -5.18 -12.37
C LYS A 88 4.87 -4.76 -12.43
N GLU A 89 4.35 -4.38 -13.60
CA GLU A 89 2.94 -4.01 -13.76
C GLU A 89 2.01 -5.19 -13.54
N ASP A 90 2.37 -6.39 -14.00
CA ASP A 90 1.63 -7.62 -13.74
C ASP A 90 1.60 -7.96 -12.24
N VAL A 91 2.77 -7.88 -11.57
CA VAL A 91 2.87 -8.09 -10.12
C VAL A 91 2.04 -7.07 -9.36
N LEU A 92 2.09 -5.79 -9.74
CA LEU A 92 1.28 -4.73 -9.12
C LEU A 92 -0.22 -4.98 -9.29
N SER A 93 -0.64 -5.39 -10.49
CA SER A 93 -2.04 -5.69 -10.78
C SER A 93 -2.54 -6.86 -9.92
N SER A 94 -1.74 -7.94 -9.83
CA SER A 94 -2.04 -9.08 -8.95
C SER A 94 -2.14 -8.68 -7.47
N LEU A 95 -1.25 -7.80 -6.99
CA LEU A 95 -1.31 -7.30 -5.60
C LEU A 95 -2.58 -6.48 -5.35
N LEU A 96 -3.00 -5.65 -6.30
CA LEU A 96 -4.23 -4.85 -6.19
C LEU A 96 -5.49 -5.73 -6.21
N GLU A 97 -5.51 -6.76 -7.04
CA GLU A 97 -6.61 -7.74 -7.07
C GLU A 97 -6.72 -8.51 -5.75
N LYS A 98 -5.59 -9.00 -5.21
CA LYS A 98 -5.56 -9.65 -3.90
C LYS A 98 -6.05 -8.71 -2.80
N LEU A 99 -5.58 -7.45 -2.79
CA LEU A 99 -6.05 -6.47 -1.81
C LEU A 99 -7.57 -6.24 -1.92
N LYS A 100 -8.12 -6.19 -3.13
CA LYS A 100 -9.56 -6.04 -3.33
C LYS A 100 -10.32 -7.24 -2.78
N ALA A 101 -9.83 -8.46 -3.02
CA ALA A 101 -10.43 -9.69 -2.50
C ALA A 101 -10.40 -9.72 -0.96
N GLU A 102 -9.26 -9.41 -0.34
CA GLU A 102 -9.13 -9.35 1.12
C GLU A 102 -10.06 -8.30 1.75
N LYS A 103 -10.21 -7.13 1.11
CA LYS A 103 -11.16 -6.09 1.56
C LYS A 103 -12.61 -6.60 1.50
N GLU A 104 -12.96 -7.36 0.47
CA GLU A 104 -14.31 -7.92 0.35
C GLU A 104 -14.56 -9.03 1.37
N ILE A 105 -13.57 -9.90 1.64
CA ILE A 105 -13.65 -10.92 2.69
C ILE A 105 -13.89 -10.25 4.05
N ALA A 106 -13.09 -9.25 4.41
CA ALA A 106 -13.24 -8.54 5.68
C ALA A 106 -14.62 -7.86 5.82
N LYS A 107 -15.18 -7.38 4.70
CA LYS A 107 -16.53 -6.82 4.68
C LYS A 107 -17.59 -7.89 4.92
N LEU A 108 -17.53 -9.01 4.19
CA LEU A 108 -18.45 -10.13 4.34
C LEU A 108 -18.39 -10.76 5.74
N GLU A 109 -17.21 -10.90 6.32
CA GLU A 109 -17.03 -11.38 7.69
C GLU A 109 -17.74 -10.48 8.70
N LYS A 110 -17.64 -9.16 8.54
CA LYS A 110 -18.32 -8.19 9.40
C LYS A 110 -19.84 -8.26 9.26
N GLU A 111 -20.33 -8.40 8.02
CA GLU A 111 -21.76 -8.58 7.75
C GLU A 111 -22.29 -9.87 8.38
N TYR A 112 -21.55 -10.98 8.22
CA TYR A 112 -21.87 -12.26 8.84
C TYR A 112 -21.90 -12.17 10.37
N GLN A 113 -20.89 -11.57 10.99
CA GLN A 113 -20.85 -11.39 12.45
C GLN A 113 -22.06 -10.60 12.95
N SER A 114 -22.44 -9.53 12.24
CA SER A 114 -23.63 -8.72 12.57
C SER A 114 -24.94 -9.51 12.43
N ALA A 115 -25.09 -10.25 11.33
CA ALA A 115 -26.27 -11.09 11.11
C ALA A 115 -26.37 -12.23 12.14
N ASN A 116 -25.25 -12.88 12.46
CA ASN A 116 -25.18 -13.94 13.45
C ASN A 116 -25.52 -13.42 14.86
N ALA A 117 -24.99 -12.25 15.25
CA ALA A 117 -25.32 -11.62 16.51
C ALA A 117 -26.83 -11.33 16.65
N LYS A 118 -27.47 -10.83 15.58
CA LYS A 118 -28.93 -10.63 15.54
C LYS A 118 -29.72 -11.93 15.60
N SER A 119 -29.27 -12.96 14.90
CA SER A 119 -29.90 -14.29 14.95
C SER A 119 -29.86 -14.86 16.37
N GLN A 120 -28.72 -14.77 17.04
CA GLN A 120 -28.56 -15.21 18.43
C GLN A 120 -29.41 -14.41 19.42
N SER A 121 -29.55 -13.09 19.23
CA SER A 121 -30.41 -12.29 20.10
C SER A 121 -31.88 -12.67 19.94
N LEU A 122 -32.35 -12.83 18.71
CA LEU A 122 -33.73 -13.25 18.41
C LEU A 122 -34.03 -14.66 18.94
N LEU A 123 -33.09 -15.60 18.82
CA LEU A 123 -33.22 -16.94 19.38
C LEU A 123 -33.37 -16.90 20.91
N LYS A 124 -32.58 -16.06 21.60
CA LYS A 124 -32.72 -15.88 23.05
C LYS A 124 -34.08 -15.31 23.42
N GLU A 125 -34.56 -14.30 22.70
CA GLU A 125 -35.89 -13.71 22.90
C GLU A 125 -37.01 -14.75 22.72
N LEU A 126 -36.91 -15.58 21.67
CA LEU A 126 -37.89 -16.63 21.38
C LEU A 126 -37.93 -17.68 22.51
N ILE A 127 -36.77 -18.14 22.98
CA ILE A 127 -36.68 -19.05 24.12
C ILE A 127 -37.28 -18.42 25.38
N THR A 128 -37.00 -17.14 25.66
CA THR A 128 -37.60 -16.46 26.81
C THR A 128 -39.11 -16.27 26.69
N ALA A 129 -39.64 -16.13 25.47
CA ALA A 129 -41.07 -16.02 25.23
C ALA A 129 -41.79 -17.36 25.37
N GLN A 130 -41.15 -18.48 25.01
CA GLN A 130 -41.70 -19.83 25.15
C GLN A 130 -41.71 -20.38 26.58
N ASN A 131 -40.84 -19.86 27.45
CA ASN A 131 -40.74 -20.25 28.85
C ASN A 131 -41.60 -19.37 29.79
N LYS A 132 -42.44 -18.49 29.24
CA LYS A 132 -43.48 -17.72 29.95
C LYS A 132 -44.85 -18.34 29.69
#